data_AF-A0A975FUB3-F1
#
_entry.id   AF-A0A975FUB3-F1
#
_cell.length_a   1.000
_cell.length_b   1.000
_cell.length_c   1.000
_cell.angle_alpha   90.00
_cell.angle_beta   90.00
_cell.angle_gamma   90.00
#
_symmetry.space_group_name_H-M   'P 1'
#
loop_
_entity.id
_entity.type
_entity.pdbx_description
1 polymer ?
#
loop_
_entity_poly.entity_id
_entity_poly.type
_entity_poly.pdbx_seq_one_letter_code
_entity_poly.pdbx_strand_id
1 'polypeptide(L)'
;MGRQRLTYHVENPLLKVVYRADKAEQKSVQRFLSVDPLATRGPQYSPYSAFFNNPIIFTDPDGRWPIYGKDGGYLGDDGKYEKGKDLAFTGTATYDNKGNITGYENLSQFTDNHTQFQTISNIVKHEGVTNDANEYLWVAHTANNATNASGKSLYSKLMSGYSSVGKADKTALSISDNSTTAKYARAGVIDVMSGGADPTGGATLWDGTDFLAWGLKSPNGTPQNKFEEYKSISISGDIYSDFLNSQLSKYTSGKVRYSGTYYNLPADVFTDKASWNKEGNFFFNTGEKRPYGLKATGTAGRSIFWKKEK
;
A
#
# COMPACT_ATOMS: atom_id res chain seq x y z
N MET A 1 86.20 3.81 -1.36
CA MET A 1 85.73 2.49 -0.86
C MET A 1 85.02 2.70 0.47
N GLY A 2 83.85 2.08 0.69
CA GLY A 2 83.23 2.01 2.02
C GLY A 2 81.77 2.49 2.10
N ARG A 3 80.85 1.72 1.53
CA ARG A 3 79.38 1.90 1.59
C ARG A 3 78.87 1.59 3.00
N GLN A 4 78.36 2.58 3.74
CA GLN A 4 77.64 2.34 4.99
C GLN A 4 76.17 1.97 4.69
N ARG A 5 75.74 0.88 5.30
CA ARG A 5 74.48 0.18 5.07
C ARG A 5 73.51 0.56 6.19
N LEU A 6 72.46 1.34 5.88
CA LEU A 6 71.38 1.61 6.83
C LEU A 6 70.41 0.41 6.82
N THR A 7 70.33 -0.31 7.93
CA THR A 7 69.30 -1.33 8.19
C THR A 7 68.03 -0.66 8.70
N TYR A 8 66.93 -0.81 7.96
CA TYR A 8 65.60 -0.42 8.43
C TYR A 8 64.98 -1.60 9.20
N HIS A 9 64.54 -1.34 10.43
CA HIS A 9 63.62 -2.24 11.13
C HIS A 9 62.26 -2.16 10.44
N VAL A 10 61.81 -3.27 9.87
CA VAL A 10 60.43 -3.43 9.40
C VAL A 10 59.62 -3.94 10.59
N GLU A 11 58.81 -3.09 11.20
CA GLU A 11 57.74 -3.58 12.08
C GLU A 11 56.74 -4.37 11.24
N ASN A 12 56.45 -5.59 11.68
CA ASN A 12 55.51 -6.49 11.01
C ASN A 12 54.12 -5.84 10.90
N PRO A 13 53.42 -5.95 9.76
CA PRO A 13 52.01 -5.57 9.69
C PRO A 13 51.16 -6.52 10.56
N LEU A 14 50.27 -5.92 11.35
CA LEU A 14 49.28 -6.57 12.23
C LEU A 14 48.15 -7.29 11.45
N LEU A 15 48.46 -8.12 10.47
CA LEU A 15 47.47 -8.90 9.74
C LEU A 15 47.94 -10.35 9.55
N LYS A 16 47.47 -11.24 10.44
CA LYS A 16 47.49 -12.69 10.21
C LYS A 16 46.41 -13.04 9.19
N VAL A 17 46.81 -13.34 7.96
CA VAL A 17 45.94 -14.03 7.00
C VAL A 17 45.98 -15.51 7.34
N VAL A 18 44.84 -16.05 7.78
CA VAL A 18 44.65 -17.49 7.94
C VAL A 18 44.20 -18.06 6.59
N TYR A 19 45.01 -18.90 5.97
CA TYR A 19 44.60 -19.70 4.81
C TYR A 19 44.02 -21.03 5.31
N ARG A 20 42.76 -21.32 4.99
CA ARG A 20 42.30 -22.71 4.86
C ARG A 20 42.32 -23.02 3.36
N ALA A 21 43.16 -23.99 2.99
CA ALA A 21 42.95 -24.81 1.81
C ALA A 21 41.65 -25.61 2.10
N ASP A 22 40.66 -25.74 1.23
CA ASP A 22 40.69 -26.19 -0.15
C ASP A 22 39.44 -25.65 -0.90
N LYS A 23 39.61 -25.26 -2.18
CA LYS A 23 38.68 -24.55 -3.09
C LYS A 23 38.79 -23.02 -3.07
N ALA A 24 39.24 -22.47 -4.20
CA ALA A 24 39.15 -21.04 -4.48
C ALA A 24 37.68 -20.68 -4.75
N GLU A 25 36.96 -20.23 -3.73
CA GLU A 25 35.73 -19.48 -3.96
C GLU A 25 36.10 -18.11 -4.55
N GLN A 26 35.48 -17.81 -5.70
CA GLN A 26 35.58 -16.49 -6.32
C GLN A 26 34.98 -15.47 -5.35
N LYS A 27 35.84 -14.74 -4.64
CA LYS A 27 35.41 -13.66 -3.77
C LYS A 27 34.80 -12.55 -4.63
N SER A 28 33.47 -12.42 -4.60
CA SER A 28 32.81 -11.24 -5.13
C SER A 28 33.26 -10.04 -4.30
N VAL A 29 33.84 -9.05 -4.98
CA VAL A 29 34.22 -7.79 -4.33
C VAL A 29 32.92 -7.03 -4.09
N GLN A 30 32.48 -6.92 -2.83
CA GLN A 30 31.30 -6.13 -2.43
C GLN A 30 31.64 -4.64 -2.29
N ARG A 31 32.37 -4.09 -3.27
CA ARG A 31 32.82 -2.70 -3.34
C ARG A 31 32.75 -2.23 -4.78
N PHE A 32 32.67 -0.92 -4.99
CA PHE A 32 32.78 -0.37 -6.33
C PHE A 32 34.16 -0.67 -6.91
N LEU A 33 34.19 -1.03 -8.20
CA LEU A 33 35.44 -1.28 -8.94
C LEU A 33 36.09 0.02 -9.42
N SER A 34 35.40 1.14 -9.29
CA SER A 34 35.86 2.50 -9.57
C SER A 34 35.50 3.43 -8.41
N VAL A 35 36.18 4.57 -8.31
CA VAL A 35 35.91 5.60 -7.28
C VAL A 35 34.48 6.11 -7.44
N ASP A 36 33.74 6.21 -6.33
CA ASP A 36 32.43 6.86 -6.27
C ASP A 36 32.54 8.33 -6.76
N PRO A 37 31.78 8.74 -7.80
CA PRO A 37 31.76 10.11 -8.31
C PRO A 37 31.46 11.18 -7.25
N LEU A 38 30.84 10.80 -6.12
CA LEU A 38 30.48 11.69 -5.01
C LEU A 38 31.39 11.50 -3.77
N ALA A 39 32.48 10.73 -3.87
CA ALA A 39 33.40 10.45 -2.78
C ALA A 39 33.91 11.71 -2.06
N THR A 40 34.04 12.83 -2.78
CA THR A 40 34.49 14.12 -2.22
C THR A 40 33.53 14.68 -1.16
N ARG A 41 32.25 14.27 -1.16
CA ARG A 41 31.23 14.76 -0.22
C ARG A 41 31.19 13.96 1.09
N GLY A 42 31.91 12.84 1.17
CA GLY A 42 32.01 11.99 2.36
C GLY A 42 33.44 11.53 2.61
N PRO A 43 34.41 12.45 2.85
CA PRO A 43 35.83 12.12 2.98
C PRO A 43 36.15 11.18 4.15
N GLN A 44 35.24 11.05 5.11
CA GLN A 44 35.33 10.11 6.22
C GLN A 44 35.00 8.65 5.84
N TYR A 45 34.44 8.41 4.65
CA TYR A 45 34.12 7.09 4.14
C TYR A 45 35.05 6.71 3.00
N SER A 46 35.26 5.40 2.81
CA SER A 46 36.07 4.94 1.68
C SER A 46 35.39 5.30 0.36
N PRO A 47 36.13 5.83 -0.63
CA PRO A 47 35.61 6.12 -1.98
C PRO A 47 35.13 4.88 -2.75
N TYR A 48 35.29 3.70 -2.18
CA TYR A 48 34.87 2.41 -2.74
C TYR A 48 33.82 1.70 -1.85
N SER A 49 33.30 2.36 -0.81
CA SER A 49 32.29 1.76 0.07
C SER A 49 30.93 1.70 -0.64
N ALA A 50 30.33 0.51 -0.67
CA ALA A 50 28.94 0.34 -1.10
C ALA A 50 28.02 0.36 0.13
N PHE A 51 26.87 1.05 0.04
CA PHE A 51 25.82 1.09 1.07
C PHE A 51 26.29 1.52 2.48
N PHE A 52 27.36 2.32 2.58
CA PHE A 52 28.03 2.65 3.85
C PHE A 52 28.38 1.40 4.71
N ASN A 53 28.68 0.28 4.05
CA ASN A 53 28.93 -1.04 4.64
C ASN A 53 27.72 -1.66 5.38
N ASN A 54 26.48 -1.23 5.10
CA ASN A 54 25.27 -1.87 5.64
C ASN A 54 24.17 -2.08 4.57
N PRO A 55 24.28 -3.16 3.77
CA PRO A 55 23.34 -3.46 2.67
C PRO A 55 21.99 -4.05 3.12
N ILE A 56 21.74 -4.17 4.43
CA ILE A 56 20.48 -4.71 4.97
C ILE A 56 19.49 -3.56 5.26
N ILE A 57 20.00 -2.37 5.59
CA ILE A 57 19.19 -1.22 6.01
C ILE A 57 19.16 -0.13 4.94
N PHE A 58 20.22 0.01 4.14
CA PHE A 58 20.32 1.07 3.13
C PHE A 58 20.12 0.53 1.71
N THR A 59 19.06 1.02 1.06
CA THR A 59 18.89 0.97 -0.39
C THR A 59 18.91 2.42 -0.88
N ASP A 60 19.85 2.76 -1.75
CA ASP A 60 20.00 4.11 -2.31
C ASP A 60 20.05 4.00 -3.84
N PRO A 61 18.94 4.30 -4.54
CA PRO A 61 18.98 4.37 -5.99
C PRO A 61 19.58 5.69 -6.53
N ASP A 62 19.34 6.86 -5.90
CA ASP A 62 19.88 8.17 -6.34
C ASP A 62 19.63 9.40 -5.42
N GLY A 63 18.91 9.28 -4.30
CA GLY A 63 18.65 10.39 -3.38
C GLY A 63 17.82 11.54 -3.96
N ARG A 64 16.89 11.31 -4.87
CA ARG A 64 16.11 12.41 -5.49
C ARG A 64 14.67 12.43 -5.02
N TRP A 65 14.01 13.60 -5.06
CA TRP A 65 12.62 13.69 -4.63
C TRP A 65 11.65 13.31 -5.75
N PRO A 66 10.87 12.23 -5.58
CA PRO A 66 9.91 11.79 -6.57
C PRO A 66 8.74 12.75 -6.69
N ILE A 67 8.32 12.96 -7.93
CA ILE A 67 7.19 13.77 -8.33
C ILE A 67 6.12 12.87 -8.94
N TYR A 68 4.89 13.04 -8.46
CA TYR A 68 3.70 12.36 -8.94
C TYR A 68 2.69 13.34 -9.53
N GLY A 69 1.92 12.89 -10.50
CA GLY A 69 0.65 13.52 -10.84
C GLY A 69 -0.40 13.21 -9.76
N LYS A 70 -1.42 14.06 -9.64
CA LYS A 70 -2.57 13.78 -8.75
C LYS A 70 -3.36 12.51 -9.17
N ASP A 71 -3.20 12.10 -10.43
CA ASP A 71 -3.70 10.84 -10.98
C ASP A 71 -2.89 9.61 -10.54
N GLY A 72 -1.85 9.79 -9.71
CA GLY A 72 -0.96 8.73 -9.25
C GLY A 72 0.06 8.27 -10.30
N GLY A 73 0.20 8.98 -11.42
CA GLY A 73 1.30 8.75 -12.36
C GLY A 73 2.63 9.21 -11.79
N TYR A 74 3.69 8.41 -11.92
CA TYR A 74 5.05 8.88 -11.62
C TYR A 74 5.54 9.77 -12.77
N LEU A 75 5.95 11.00 -12.46
CA LEU A 75 6.40 11.99 -13.44
C LEU A 75 7.92 12.09 -13.55
N GLY A 76 8.65 11.67 -12.51
CA GLY A 76 10.10 11.75 -12.44
C GLY A 76 10.55 12.31 -11.10
N ASP A 77 11.74 12.92 -11.09
CA ASP A 77 12.33 13.57 -9.92
C ASP A 77 12.82 15.00 -10.25
N ASP A 78 12.96 15.84 -9.23
CA ASP A 78 13.45 17.23 -9.38
C ASP A 78 14.97 17.37 -9.27
N GLY A 79 15.71 16.26 -9.19
CA GLY A 79 17.16 16.26 -9.05
C GLY A 79 17.69 16.71 -7.69
N LYS A 80 16.83 17.01 -6.69
CA LYS A 80 17.28 17.48 -5.37
C LYS A 80 17.37 16.35 -4.35
N TYR A 81 18.45 16.38 -3.58
CA TYR A 81 18.68 15.48 -2.45
C TYR A 81 18.77 16.27 -1.16
N GLU A 82 18.06 15.78 -0.13
CA GLU A 82 18.28 16.18 1.25
C GLU A 82 18.60 14.97 2.12
N LYS A 83 19.73 15.04 2.81
CA LYS A 83 20.20 13.93 3.65
C LYS A 83 19.20 13.62 4.76
N GLY A 84 18.76 12.36 4.81
CA GLY A 84 17.85 11.85 5.85
C GLY A 84 16.38 12.25 5.65
N LYS A 85 16.03 12.75 4.47
CA LYS A 85 14.65 13.05 4.08
C LYS A 85 14.15 12.03 3.07
N ASP A 86 12.87 11.68 3.18
CA ASP A 86 12.18 10.73 2.29
C ASP A 86 10.91 11.40 1.74
N LEU A 87 11.06 12.56 1.11
CA LEU A 87 9.91 13.41 0.71
C LEU A 87 9.29 12.92 -0.60
N ALA A 88 8.03 13.28 -0.86
CA ALA A 88 7.46 13.23 -2.21
C ALA A 88 6.51 14.39 -2.47
N PHE A 89 6.40 14.74 -3.74
CA PHE A 89 5.67 15.92 -4.22
C PHE A 89 4.63 15.53 -5.26
N THR A 90 3.52 16.26 -5.30
CA THR A 90 2.64 16.30 -6.47
C THR A 90 3.06 17.45 -7.37
N GLY A 91 2.91 17.32 -8.68
CA GLY A 91 3.18 18.39 -9.64
C GLY A 91 2.55 18.16 -11.00
N THR A 92 2.83 19.08 -11.93
CA THR A 92 2.50 18.94 -13.35
C THR A 92 3.80 19.00 -14.15
N ALA A 93 4.03 18.01 -15.01
CA ALA A 93 5.21 18.01 -15.87
C ALA A 93 5.02 18.98 -17.05
N THR A 94 6.06 19.72 -17.40
CA THR A 94 6.14 20.51 -18.63
C THR A 94 6.86 19.73 -19.71
N TYR A 95 6.47 19.89 -20.97
CA TYR A 95 6.99 19.10 -22.09
C TYR A 95 7.56 19.99 -23.18
N ASP A 96 8.61 19.51 -23.86
CA ASP A 96 9.05 20.08 -25.13
C ASP A 96 8.14 19.65 -26.30
N ASN A 97 8.37 20.21 -27.48
CA ASN A 97 7.63 19.87 -28.71
C ASN A 97 7.81 18.40 -29.15
N LYS A 98 8.70 17.62 -28.51
CA LYS A 98 8.97 16.21 -28.78
C LYS A 98 8.39 15.28 -27.71
N GLY A 99 7.73 15.84 -26.69
CA GLY A 99 7.13 15.10 -25.58
C GLY A 99 8.11 14.72 -24.46
N ASN A 100 9.31 15.29 -24.42
CA ASN A 100 10.24 15.09 -23.32
C ASN A 100 9.92 16.05 -22.17
N ILE A 101 10.03 15.57 -20.94
CA ILE A 101 9.85 16.41 -19.75
C ILE A 101 10.99 17.44 -19.67
N THR A 102 10.64 18.70 -19.54
CA THR A 102 11.56 19.84 -19.43
C THR A 102 11.60 20.45 -18.03
N GLY A 103 10.64 20.12 -17.18
CA GLY A 103 10.50 20.67 -15.84
C GLY A 103 9.18 20.29 -15.19
N TYR A 104 8.92 20.90 -14.03
CA TYR A 104 7.72 20.67 -13.24
C TYR A 104 7.18 21.98 -12.67
N GLU A 105 5.87 22.10 -12.64
CA GLU A 105 5.13 23.23 -12.08
C GLU A 105 4.21 22.77 -10.95
N ASN A 106 3.78 23.72 -10.11
CA ASN A 106 2.83 23.51 -9.01
C ASN A 106 3.25 22.39 -8.04
N LEU A 107 4.56 22.31 -7.75
CA LEU A 107 5.10 21.35 -6.80
C LEU A 107 4.54 21.60 -5.40
N SER A 108 3.92 20.58 -4.82
CA SER A 108 3.43 20.58 -3.45
C SER A 108 3.85 19.29 -2.75
N GLN A 109 4.53 19.42 -1.62
CA GLN A 109 4.87 18.25 -0.81
C GLN A 109 3.58 17.66 -0.24
N PHE A 110 3.39 16.34 -0.39
CA PHE A 110 2.24 15.64 0.20
C PHE A 110 2.65 14.63 1.28
N THR A 111 3.92 14.24 1.34
CA THR A 111 4.44 13.33 2.38
C THR A 111 5.90 13.65 2.71
N ASP A 112 6.29 13.37 3.95
CA ASP A 112 7.67 13.37 4.41
C ASP A 112 8.28 11.95 4.47
N ASN A 113 7.51 10.94 4.04
CA ASN A 113 7.90 9.53 3.97
C ASN A 113 7.34 8.84 2.72
N HIS A 114 8.09 8.89 1.62
CA HIS A 114 7.78 8.31 0.32
C HIS A 114 7.72 6.79 0.39
N THR A 115 8.58 6.15 1.17
CA THR A 115 8.59 4.70 1.36
C THR A 115 7.27 4.21 2.00
N GLN A 116 6.76 4.94 3.00
CA GLN A 116 5.45 4.66 3.60
C GLN A 116 4.33 4.89 2.60
N PHE A 117 4.36 5.99 1.82
CA PHE A 117 3.41 6.24 0.75
C PHE A 117 3.37 5.07 -0.26
N GLN A 118 4.51 4.58 -0.72
CA GLN A 118 4.60 3.46 -1.64
C GLN A 118 4.01 2.18 -1.02
N THR A 119 4.27 1.93 0.26
CA THR A 119 3.77 0.74 0.96
C THR A 119 2.26 0.80 1.15
N ILE A 120 1.73 1.95 1.59
CA ILE A 120 0.29 2.20 1.70
C ILE A 120 -0.37 2.00 0.34
N SER A 121 0.22 2.57 -0.73
CA SER A 121 -0.30 2.44 -2.09
C SER A 121 -0.33 0.98 -2.56
N ASN A 122 0.68 0.18 -2.22
CA ASN A 122 0.64 -1.24 -2.56
C ASN A 122 -0.50 -1.97 -1.83
N ILE A 123 -0.68 -1.69 -0.54
CA ILE A 123 -1.77 -2.28 0.25
C ILE A 123 -3.13 -1.89 -0.35
N VAL A 124 -3.36 -0.61 -0.63
CA VAL A 124 -4.60 -0.13 -1.29
C VAL A 124 -4.81 -0.79 -2.64
N LYS A 125 -3.74 -0.99 -3.44
CA LYS A 125 -3.79 -1.71 -4.71
C LYS A 125 -4.26 -3.16 -4.55
N HIS A 126 -3.83 -3.85 -3.50
CA HIS A 126 -4.22 -5.24 -3.21
C HIS A 126 -5.68 -5.35 -2.72
N GLU A 127 -6.19 -4.33 -2.03
CA GLU A 127 -7.56 -4.33 -1.51
C GLU A 127 -8.61 -4.02 -2.60
N GLY A 128 -8.28 -3.20 -3.60
CA GLY A 128 -9.16 -2.94 -4.75
C GLY A 128 -9.11 -4.05 -5.79
N VAL A 129 -10.26 -4.46 -6.30
CA VAL A 129 -10.42 -5.65 -7.17
C VAL A 129 -10.97 -5.34 -8.57
N THR A 130 -11.22 -4.06 -8.87
CA THR A 130 -11.78 -3.59 -10.13
C THR A 130 -10.88 -2.57 -10.81
N ASN A 131 -11.25 -2.14 -12.01
CA ASN A 131 -10.58 -1.04 -12.72
C ASN A 131 -11.34 0.28 -12.54
N ASP A 132 -11.86 0.53 -11.33
CA ASP A 132 -12.56 1.76 -10.94
C ASP A 132 -11.69 2.56 -9.97
N ALA A 133 -11.31 3.78 -10.37
CA ALA A 133 -10.49 4.66 -9.54
C ALA A 133 -11.15 4.99 -8.19
N ASN A 134 -12.49 5.07 -8.15
CA ASN A 134 -13.22 5.39 -6.93
C ASN A 134 -13.09 4.28 -5.88
N GLU A 135 -12.95 3.01 -6.28
CA GLU A 135 -12.77 1.91 -5.32
C GLU A 135 -11.49 2.12 -4.50
N TYR A 136 -10.38 2.44 -5.16
CA TYR A 136 -9.09 2.70 -4.51
C TYR A 136 -9.11 3.99 -3.67
N LEU A 137 -9.76 5.05 -4.16
CA LEU A 137 -9.96 6.29 -3.42
C LEU A 137 -10.73 6.03 -2.13
N TRP A 138 -11.85 5.29 -2.21
CA TRP A 138 -12.69 4.98 -1.06
C TRP A 138 -11.99 4.05 -0.07
N VAL A 139 -11.23 3.05 -0.53
CA VAL A 139 -10.40 2.21 0.35
C VAL A 139 -9.38 3.06 1.12
N ALA A 140 -8.67 3.97 0.44
CA ALA A 140 -7.68 4.83 1.08
C ALA A 140 -8.31 5.73 2.16
N HIS A 141 -9.43 6.41 1.84
CA HIS A 141 -10.16 7.26 2.78
C HIS A 141 -10.77 6.47 3.93
N THR A 142 -11.34 5.30 3.67
CA THR A 142 -11.91 4.42 4.71
C THR A 142 -10.84 3.95 5.69
N ALA A 143 -9.67 3.56 5.18
CA ALA A 143 -8.53 3.19 6.02
C ALA A 143 -8.03 4.40 6.84
N ASN A 144 -8.01 5.60 6.24
CA ASN A 144 -7.63 6.83 6.93
C ASN A 144 -8.62 7.19 8.05
N ASN A 145 -9.92 7.10 7.80
CA ASN A 145 -10.95 7.31 8.82
C ASN A 145 -10.81 6.34 10.00
N ALA A 146 -10.39 5.09 9.74
CA ALA A 146 -10.14 4.10 10.79
C ALA A 146 -8.91 4.40 11.66
N THR A 147 -8.07 5.37 11.27
CA THR A 147 -6.90 5.81 12.06
C THR A 147 -7.32 6.65 13.26
N ASN A 148 -8.33 7.51 13.10
CA ASN A 148 -8.83 8.45 14.10
C ASN A 148 -9.27 7.73 15.38
N ALA A 149 -9.84 6.53 15.26
CA ALA A 149 -10.25 5.71 16.40
C ALA A 149 -9.06 5.08 17.17
N SER A 150 -7.84 5.14 16.64
CA SER A 150 -6.67 4.43 17.18
C SER A 150 -5.45 5.31 17.47
N GLY A 151 -5.45 6.58 17.05
CA GLY A 151 -4.31 7.50 17.21
C GLY A 151 -3.04 7.05 16.47
N LYS A 152 -3.18 6.17 15.46
CA LYS A 152 -2.07 5.61 14.67
C LYS A 152 -1.99 6.32 13.32
N SER A 153 -0.82 6.34 12.68
CA SER A 153 -0.73 6.77 11.28
C SER A 153 -1.45 5.78 10.35
N LEU A 154 -1.84 6.24 9.16
CA LEU A 154 -2.40 5.38 8.11
C LEU A 154 -1.49 4.18 7.81
N TYR A 155 -0.18 4.43 7.72
CA TYR A 155 0.83 3.38 7.56
C TYR A 155 0.72 2.33 8.67
N SER A 156 0.82 2.74 9.94
CA SER A 156 0.75 1.80 11.07
C SER A 156 -0.58 1.05 11.14
N LYS A 157 -1.68 1.69 10.72
CA LYS A 157 -2.99 1.06 10.64
C LYS A 157 -3.01 -0.05 9.59
N LEU A 158 -2.61 0.23 8.36
CA LEU A 158 -2.59 -0.75 7.26
C LEU A 158 -1.54 -1.85 7.47
N MET A 159 -0.44 -1.57 8.16
CA MET A 159 0.54 -2.59 8.54
C MET A 159 0.00 -3.58 9.59
N SER A 160 -0.99 -3.19 10.39
CA SER A 160 -1.62 -4.05 11.40
C SER A 160 -2.57 -5.09 10.78
N GLY A 161 -3.25 -5.87 11.64
CA GLY A 161 -4.29 -6.82 11.21
C GLY A 161 -5.58 -6.17 10.71
N TYR A 162 -5.61 -4.83 10.53
CA TYR A 162 -6.73 -4.13 9.91
C TYR A 162 -6.82 -4.42 8.41
N SER A 163 -5.69 -4.51 7.71
CA SER A 163 -5.65 -4.99 6.31
C SER A 163 -5.36 -6.48 6.29
N SER A 164 -6.06 -7.18 5.40
CA SER A 164 -5.92 -8.63 5.19
C SER A 164 -4.71 -9.00 4.32
N VAL A 165 -4.07 -8.01 3.69
CA VAL A 165 -2.89 -8.19 2.82
C VAL A 165 -1.78 -8.91 3.58
N GLY A 166 -1.21 -9.94 2.96
CA GLY A 166 -0.15 -10.76 3.54
C GLY A 166 1.10 -9.94 3.83
N LYS A 167 1.84 -10.29 4.90
CA LYS A 167 3.05 -9.55 5.32
C LYS A 167 4.10 -9.42 4.20
N ALA A 168 4.22 -10.43 3.34
CA ALA A 168 5.15 -10.42 2.20
C ALA A 168 4.78 -9.37 1.14
N ASP A 169 3.50 -9.02 1.03
CA ASP A 169 2.97 -8.08 0.04
C ASP A 169 2.89 -6.65 0.59
N LYS A 170 3.08 -6.45 1.90
CA LYS A 170 3.19 -5.13 2.55
C LYS A 170 4.56 -4.49 2.32
N THR A 171 4.93 -4.34 1.05
CA THR A 171 6.17 -3.75 0.57
C THR A 171 5.90 -2.51 -0.29
N ALA A 172 6.94 -1.74 -0.60
CA ALA A 172 6.82 -0.53 -1.39
C ALA A 172 6.37 -0.83 -2.82
N LEU A 173 5.29 -0.17 -3.27
CA LEU A 173 4.87 -0.18 -4.68
C LEU A 173 5.93 0.50 -5.55
N SER A 174 6.41 -0.21 -6.57
CA SER A 174 7.40 0.34 -7.51
C SER A 174 6.90 1.60 -8.20
N ILE A 175 7.78 2.60 -8.33
CA ILE A 175 7.52 3.82 -9.11
C ILE A 175 7.36 3.54 -10.61
N SER A 176 7.96 2.46 -11.10
CA SER A 176 7.86 2.03 -12.49
C SER A 176 6.59 1.24 -12.80
N ASP A 177 5.83 0.83 -11.77
CA ASP A 177 4.54 0.17 -11.97
C ASP A 177 3.50 1.19 -12.44
N ASN A 178 3.31 1.21 -13.75
CA ASN A 178 2.37 2.08 -14.45
C ASN A 178 1.03 1.40 -14.78
N SER A 179 0.75 0.25 -14.16
CA SER A 179 -0.58 -0.37 -14.29
C SER A 179 -1.67 0.57 -13.79
N THR A 180 -2.85 0.47 -14.39
CA THR A 180 -3.98 1.35 -14.07
C THR A 180 -4.34 1.31 -12.59
N THR A 181 -4.35 0.11 -11.98
CA THR A 181 -4.65 -0.07 -10.55
C THR A 181 -3.55 0.49 -9.65
N ALA A 182 -2.28 0.42 -10.05
CA ALA A 182 -1.19 1.06 -9.31
C ALA A 182 -1.31 2.60 -9.32
N LYS A 183 -1.72 3.19 -10.45
CA LYS A 183 -2.00 4.63 -10.54
C LYS A 183 -3.20 5.02 -9.66
N TYR A 184 -4.31 4.30 -9.73
CA TYR A 184 -5.49 4.55 -8.90
C TYR A 184 -5.20 4.44 -7.41
N ALA A 185 -4.45 3.42 -6.99
CA ALA A 185 -4.04 3.27 -5.60
C ALA A 185 -3.18 4.45 -5.12
N ARG A 186 -2.18 4.86 -5.92
CA ARG A 186 -1.36 6.05 -5.61
C ARG A 186 -2.21 7.32 -5.57
N ALA A 187 -3.13 7.51 -6.50
CA ALA A 187 -4.03 8.65 -6.54
C ALA A 187 -4.88 8.77 -5.27
N GLY A 188 -5.50 7.66 -4.85
CA GLY A 188 -6.29 7.62 -3.62
C GLY A 188 -5.48 7.95 -2.37
N VAL A 189 -4.24 7.45 -2.28
CA VAL A 189 -3.36 7.75 -1.15
C VAL A 189 -2.84 9.19 -1.19
N ILE A 190 -2.50 9.72 -2.38
CA ILE A 190 -2.11 11.13 -2.57
C ILE A 190 -3.24 12.05 -2.11
N ASP A 191 -4.48 11.74 -2.49
CA ASP A 191 -5.65 12.54 -2.11
C ASP A 191 -5.81 12.60 -0.59
N VAL A 192 -5.74 11.45 0.09
CA VAL A 192 -5.75 11.37 1.56
C VAL A 192 -4.62 12.19 2.19
N MET A 193 -3.38 11.99 1.74
CA MET A 193 -2.19 12.65 2.31
C MET A 193 -2.16 14.17 2.04
N SER A 194 -2.83 14.61 0.97
CA SER A 194 -2.98 16.02 0.62
C SER A 194 -4.16 16.70 1.32
N GLY A 195 -4.92 15.98 2.16
CA GLY A 195 -6.08 16.51 2.87
C GLY A 195 -7.35 16.60 2.01
N GLY A 196 -7.51 15.70 1.04
CA GLY A 196 -8.71 15.58 0.21
C GLY A 196 -9.97 15.32 1.03
N ALA A 197 -11.11 15.70 0.48
CA ALA A 197 -12.41 15.52 1.14
C ALA A 197 -12.81 14.03 1.14
N ASP A 198 -13.25 13.52 2.29
CA ASP A 198 -13.68 12.13 2.44
C ASP A 198 -14.99 11.85 1.65
N PRO A 199 -14.96 11.03 0.58
CA PRO A 199 -16.16 10.70 -0.18
C PRO A 199 -16.99 9.58 0.46
N THR A 200 -16.48 8.92 1.50
CA THR A 200 -17.04 7.67 2.05
C THR A 200 -18.12 7.89 3.10
N GLY A 201 -18.45 9.15 3.43
CA GLY A 201 -19.41 9.46 4.49
C GLY A 201 -18.94 9.04 5.90
N GLY A 202 -17.62 8.96 6.12
CA GLY A 202 -17.02 8.52 7.37
C GLY A 202 -17.01 7.00 7.54
N ALA A 203 -16.91 6.23 6.45
CA ALA A 203 -16.72 4.78 6.53
C ALA A 203 -15.39 4.47 7.22
N THR A 204 -15.33 3.35 7.95
CA THR A 204 -14.12 2.87 8.64
C THR A 204 -13.79 1.41 8.34
N LEU A 205 -14.62 0.74 7.55
CA LEU A 205 -14.49 -0.66 7.16
C LEU A 205 -15.06 -0.83 5.75
N TRP A 206 -14.65 -1.89 5.05
CA TRP A 206 -15.23 -2.30 3.78
C TRP A 206 -15.33 -3.82 3.71
N ASP A 207 -16.16 -4.32 2.80
CA ASP A 207 -16.21 -5.73 2.42
C ASP A 207 -16.37 -5.87 0.90
N GLY A 208 -16.02 -7.04 0.38
CA GLY A 208 -16.14 -7.39 -1.03
C GLY A 208 -17.27 -8.39 -1.27
N THR A 209 -17.11 -9.17 -2.34
CA THR A 209 -18.07 -10.19 -2.78
C THR A 209 -18.45 -11.18 -1.67
N ASP A 210 -17.52 -11.49 -0.77
CA ASP A 210 -17.69 -12.46 0.30
C ASP A 210 -18.87 -12.13 1.21
N PHE A 211 -19.10 -10.84 1.51
CA PHE A 211 -20.23 -10.40 2.32
C PHE A 211 -21.58 -10.86 1.74
N LEU A 212 -21.81 -10.64 0.44
CA LEU A 212 -23.04 -11.07 -0.24
C LEU A 212 -23.08 -12.58 -0.48
N ALA A 213 -21.93 -13.25 -0.67
CA ALA A 213 -21.89 -14.66 -1.01
C ALA A 213 -22.04 -15.59 0.21
N TRP A 214 -21.52 -15.17 1.38
CA TRP A 214 -21.48 -16.02 2.56
C TRP A 214 -22.67 -15.79 3.50
N GLY A 215 -23.09 -14.54 3.71
CA GLY A 215 -24.22 -14.22 4.59
C GLY A 215 -24.09 -14.88 5.97
N LEU A 216 -25.04 -15.76 6.32
CA LEU A 216 -25.04 -16.49 7.60
C LEU A 216 -24.31 -17.85 7.56
N LYS A 217 -23.73 -18.23 6.41
CA LYS A 217 -23.05 -19.53 6.22
C LYS A 217 -21.82 -19.39 5.32
N SER A 218 -20.75 -18.91 5.92
CA SER A 218 -19.40 -18.86 5.38
C SER A 218 -18.81 -20.26 5.15
N PRO A 219 -17.68 -20.39 4.40
CA PRO A 219 -17.05 -21.68 4.11
C PRO A 219 -16.63 -22.50 5.32
N ASN A 220 -16.37 -21.85 6.46
CA ASN A 220 -16.04 -22.48 7.74
C ASN A 220 -17.29 -22.93 8.54
N GLY A 221 -18.50 -22.68 8.05
CA GLY A 221 -19.77 -23.02 8.69
C GLY A 221 -20.30 -21.99 9.69
N THR A 222 -19.62 -20.86 9.91
CA THR A 222 -20.10 -19.73 10.73
C THR A 222 -20.69 -18.62 9.85
N PRO A 223 -21.38 -17.62 10.40
CA PRO A 223 -21.75 -16.42 9.64
C PRO A 223 -20.53 -15.69 9.06
N GLN A 224 -20.74 -14.74 8.16
CA GLN A 224 -19.66 -13.84 7.72
C GLN A 224 -19.32 -12.88 8.86
N ASN A 225 -18.05 -12.50 8.99
CA ASN A 225 -17.53 -11.75 10.15
C ASN A 225 -18.40 -10.57 10.58
N LYS A 226 -19.02 -9.82 9.66
CA LYS A 226 -19.88 -8.68 10.01
C LYS A 226 -21.14 -9.09 10.79
N PHE A 227 -21.65 -10.28 10.55
CA PHE A 227 -22.77 -10.85 11.30
C PHE A 227 -22.34 -11.38 12.68
N GLU A 228 -21.05 -11.63 12.94
CA GLU A 228 -20.52 -12.13 14.22
C GLU A 228 -19.91 -11.00 15.10
N GLU A 229 -19.41 -9.94 14.47
CA GLU A 229 -18.65 -8.87 15.13
C GLU A 229 -19.50 -7.66 15.51
N TYR A 230 -20.67 -7.49 14.92
CA TYR A 230 -21.52 -6.30 15.07
C TYR A 230 -22.93 -6.67 15.47
N LYS A 231 -23.59 -5.75 16.18
CA LYS A 231 -24.95 -5.89 16.73
C LYS A 231 -26.03 -5.93 15.66
N SER A 232 -25.82 -5.19 14.58
CA SER A 232 -26.77 -5.08 13.48
C SER A 232 -26.08 -4.65 12.20
N ILE A 233 -26.74 -4.91 11.07
CA ILE A 233 -26.31 -4.47 9.74
C ILE A 233 -27.48 -3.75 9.09
N SER A 234 -27.23 -2.55 8.54
CA SER A 234 -28.20 -1.74 7.82
C SER A 234 -27.65 -1.29 6.47
N ILE A 235 -28.42 -1.49 5.41
CA ILE A 235 -28.09 -1.10 4.04
C ILE A 235 -29.34 -0.51 3.42
N SER A 236 -29.24 0.71 2.87
CA SER A 236 -30.37 1.26 2.10
C SER A 236 -30.60 0.47 0.82
N GLY A 237 -31.83 0.42 0.33
CA GLY A 237 -32.19 -0.32 -0.89
C GLY A 237 -31.33 0.04 -2.11
N ASP A 238 -31.02 1.33 -2.28
CA ASP A 238 -30.20 1.83 -3.40
C ASP A 238 -28.75 1.31 -3.30
N ILE A 239 -28.08 1.54 -2.16
CA ILE A 239 -26.72 1.03 -1.91
C ILE A 239 -26.64 -0.49 -2.07
N TYR A 240 -27.64 -1.24 -1.58
CA TYR A 240 -27.65 -2.69 -1.76
C TYR A 240 -27.77 -3.07 -3.23
N SER A 241 -28.67 -2.41 -3.97
CA SER A 241 -28.90 -2.69 -5.39
C SER A 241 -27.65 -2.40 -6.22
N ASP A 242 -27.01 -1.27 -5.98
CA ASP A 242 -25.73 -0.90 -6.60
C ASP A 242 -24.65 -1.94 -6.29
N PHE A 243 -24.54 -2.35 -5.02
CA PHE A 243 -23.57 -3.35 -4.61
C PHE A 243 -23.83 -4.69 -5.30
N LEU A 244 -25.06 -5.20 -5.25
CA LEU A 244 -25.43 -6.48 -5.84
C LEU A 244 -25.21 -6.47 -7.35
N ASN A 245 -25.64 -5.41 -8.05
CA ASN A 245 -25.45 -5.25 -9.49
C ASN A 245 -23.96 -5.25 -9.87
N SER A 246 -23.11 -4.57 -9.08
CA SER A 246 -21.66 -4.57 -9.29
C SER A 246 -21.06 -5.98 -9.22
N GLN A 247 -21.57 -6.85 -8.33
CA GLN A 247 -21.11 -8.24 -8.23
C GLN A 247 -21.65 -9.11 -9.37
N LEU A 248 -22.94 -8.98 -9.69
CA LEU A 248 -23.59 -9.75 -10.76
C LEU A 248 -23.02 -9.45 -12.15
N SER A 249 -22.42 -8.26 -12.35
CA SER A 249 -21.64 -7.96 -13.56
C SER A 249 -20.43 -8.91 -13.75
N LYS A 250 -19.86 -9.45 -12.67
CA LYS A 250 -18.80 -10.48 -12.69
C LYS A 250 -19.37 -11.88 -12.69
N TYR A 251 -20.31 -12.10 -11.78
CA TYR A 251 -20.86 -13.40 -11.41
C TYR A 251 -22.25 -13.52 -12.02
N THR A 252 -22.30 -13.55 -13.34
CA THR A 252 -23.55 -13.51 -14.12
C THR A 252 -24.47 -14.72 -13.87
N SER A 253 -23.93 -15.80 -13.33
CA SER A 253 -24.70 -16.99 -12.91
C SER A 253 -25.39 -16.84 -11.54
N GLY A 254 -25.17 -15.72 -10.84
CA GLY A 254 -25.63 -15.54 -9.46
C GLY A 254 -24.94 -16.49 -8.48
N LYS A 255 -23.73 -16.96 -8.79
CA LYS A 255 -22.96 -17.88 -7.94
C LYS A 255 -21.49 -17.53 -7.91
N VAL A 256 -20.87 -17.72 -6.75
CA VAL A 256 -19.43 -17.57 -6.52
C VAL A 256 -18.83 -18.95 -6.20
N ARG A 257 -17.73 -19.32 -6.86
CA ARG A 257 -16.99 -20.55 -6.56
C ARG A 257 -15.84 -20.25 -5.60
N TYR A 258 -15.80 -20.94 -4.47
CA TYR A 258 -14.71 -20.85 -3.49
C TYR A 258 -14.34 -22.23 -2.98
N SER A 259 -13.04 -22.57 -3.05
CA SER A 259 -12.49 -23.87 -2.63
C SER A 259 -13.27 -25.10 -3.18
N GLY A 260 -13.73 -25.03 -4.42
CA GLY A 260 -14.49 -26.10 -5.08
C GLY A 260 -16.00 -26.07 -4.86
N THR A 261 -16.50 -25.31 -3.89
CA THR A 261 -17.93 -25.17 -3.56
C THR A 261 -18.53 -23.93 -4.21
N TYR A 262 -19.80 -24.02 -4.64
CA TYR A 262 -20.56 -22.88 -5.15
C TYR A 262 -21.46 -22.30 -4.05
N TYR A 263 -21.44 -20.98 -3.93
CA TYR A 263 -22.28 -20.20 -3.02
C TYR A 263 -23.24 -19.34 -3.84
N ASN A 264 -24.47 -19.20 -3.38
CA ASN A 264 -25.44 -18.30 -4.00
C ASN A 264 -24.99 -16.85 -3.80
N LEU A 265 -25.26 -16.02 -4.80
CA LEU A 265 -25.02 -14.59 -4.76
C LEU A 265 -26.29 -13.87 -5.23
N PRO A 266 -27.04 -13.23 -4.31
CA PRO A 266 -26.75 -13.09 -2.89
C PRO A 266 -27.12 -14.34 -2.07
N ALA A 267 -26.58 -14.47 -0.87
CA ALA A 267 -26.93 -15.49 0.11
C ALA A 267 -28.37 -15.30 0.64
N ASP A 268 -28.94 -16.37 1.20
CA ASP A 268 -30.37 -16.43 1.58
C ASP A 268 -30.82 -15.33 2.55
N VAL A 269 -29.94 -14.87 3.45
CA VAL A 269 -30.24 -13.78 4.40
C VAL A 269 -30.66 -12.48 3.70
N PHE A 270 -30.14 -12.24 2.49
CA PHE A 270 -30.44 -11.05 1.70
C PHE A 270 -31.65 -11.22 0.78
N THR A 271 -32.18 -12.43 0.64
CA THR A 271 -33.43 -12.69 -0.11
C THR A 271 -34.63 -12.95 0.79
N ASP A 272 -34.40 -13.19 2.09
CA ASP A 272 -35.45 -13.30 3.09
C ASP A 272 -36.19 -11.97 3.29
N LYS A 273 -37.48 -11.96 2.97
CA LYS A 273 -38.36 -10.79 3.11
C LYS A 273 -38.42 -10.25 4.53
N ALA A 274 -38.14 -11.06 5.56
CA ALA A 274 -38.11 -10.61 6.94
C ALA A 274 -36.95 -9.64 7.23
N SER A 275 -35.87 -9.71 6.44
CA SER A 275 -34.70 -8.81 6.55
C SER A 275 -34.90 -7.47 5.84
N TRP A 276 -36.06 -7.25 5.20
CA TRP A 276 -36.35 -6.05 4.41
C TRP A 276 -37.54 -5.30 4.97
N ASN A 277 -37.36 -4.00 5.19
CA ASN A 277 -38.44 -3.14 5.65
C ASN A 277 -39.37 -2.72 4.49
N LYS A 278 -40.48 -2.04 4.81
CA LYS A 278 -41.46 -1.61 3.81
C LYS A 278 -40.91 -0.58 2.82
N GLU A 279 -39.88 0.15 3.22
CA GLU A 279 -39.18 1.14 2.41
C GLU A 279 -38.10 0.49 1.51
N GLY A 280 -37.96 -0.84 1.53
CA GLY A 280 -36.99 -1.56 0.69
C GLY A 280 -35.55 -1.49 1.21
N ASN A 281 -35.35 -1.19 2.50
CA ASN A 281 -34.03 -1.20 3.13
C ASN A 281 -33.77 -2.52 3.84
N PHE A 282 -32.53 -3.00 3.74
CA PHE A 282 -32.07 -4.18 4.46
C PHE A 282 -31.72 -3.82 5.90
N PHE A 283 -32.24 -4.60 6.84
CA PHE A 283 -31.86 -4.52 8.25
C PHE A 283 -31.80 -5.92 8.85
N PHE A 284 -30.68 -6.24 9.50
CA PHE A 284 -30.50 -7.49 10.20
C PHE A 284 -29.96 -7.25 11.61
N ASN A 285 -30.69 -7.73 12.62
CA ASN A 285 -30.19 -7.80 13.99
C ASN A 285 -29.49 -9.14 14.19
N THR A 286 -28.20 -9.11 14.52
CA THR A 286 -27.39 -10.33 14.61
C THR A 286 -27.63 -11.10 15.91
N GLY A 287 -28.23 -10.46 16.92
CA GLY A 287 -28.33 -11.00 18.28
C GLY A 287 -27.02 -10.91 19.07
N GLU A 288 -25.94 -10.40 18.47
CA GLU A 288 -24.64 -10.29 19.10
C GLU A 288 -24.61 -9.20 20.18
N LYS A 289 -23.99 -9.49 21.32
CA LYS A 289 -23.82 -8.53 22.44
C LYS A 289 -22.66 -7.58 22.17
N ARG A 290 -22.79 -6.77 21.11
CA ARG A 290 -21.75 -5.85 20.62
C ARG A 290 -22.18 -4.40 20.80
N PRO A 291 -21.23 -3.48 21.04
CA PRO A 291 -21.54 -2.07 21.26
C PRO A 291 -21.88 -1.29 19.99
N TYR A 292 -21.67 -1.87 18.80
CA TYR A 292 -21.86 -1.17 17.53
C TYR A 292 -22.61 -2.04 16.52
N GLY A 293 -23.51 -1.41 15.76
CA GLY A 293 -23.99 -1.88 14.46
C GLY A 293 -23.16 -1.30 13.31
N LEU A 294 -23.44 -1.78 12.10
CA LEU A 294 -22.90 -1.27 10.85
C LEU A 294 -23.98 -0.67 9.99
N LYS A 295 -23.68 0.49 9.42
CA LYS A 295 -24.49 1.13 8.38
C LYS A 295 -23.66 1.32 7.13
N ALA A 296 -24.18 0.85 6.01
CA ALA A 296 -23.56 1.09 4.72
C ALA A 296 -23.66 2.58 4.38
N THR A 297 -22.57 3.12 3.86
CA THR A 297 -22.43 4.53 3.48
C THR A 297 -22.39 4.73 1.96
N GLY A 298 -22.02 3.68 1.23
CA GLY A 298 -22.04 3.63 -0.22
C GLY A 298 -21.24 2.47 -0.75
N THR A 299 -21.03 2.48 -2.07
CA THR A 299 -20.28 1.47 -2.82
C THR A 299 -19.35 2.15 -3.82
N ALA A 300 -18.21 1.51 -4.09
CA ALA A 300 -17.30 1.88 -5.17
C ALA A 300 -16.65 0.61 -5.72
N GLY A 301 -16.53 0.49 -7.05
CA GLY A 301 -16.12 -0.75 -7.69
C GLY A 301 -17.01 -1.95 -7.28
N ARG A 302 -16.40 -2.92 -6.60
CA ARG A 302 -17.07 -4.11 -6.03
C ARG A 302 -16.94 -4.20 -4.53
N SER A 303 -16.82 -3.04 -3.87
CA SER A 303 -16.77 -2.93 -2.42
C SER A 303 -17.95 -2.14 -1.87
N ILE A 304 -18.41 -2.55 -0.70
CA ILE A 304 -19.37 -1.81 0.14
C ILE A 304 -18.64 -1.27 1.36
N PHE A 305 -19.01 -0.06 1.79
CA PHE A 305 -18.28 0.68 2.81
C PHE A 305 -19.15 0.99 4.03
N TRP A 306 -18.61 0.77 5.23
CA TRP A 306 -19.36 0.76 6.47
C TRP A 306 -18.91 1.81 7.47
N LYS A 307 -19.89 2.48 8.06
CA LYS A 307 -19.74 3.28 9.27
C LYS A 307 -20.26 2.52 10.47
N LYS A 308 -19.56 2.63 11.60
CA LYS A 308 -20.01 2.08 12.88
C LYS A 308 -21.05 3.01 13.50
N GLU A 309 -22.16 2.45 13.97
CA GLU A 309 -23.22 3.16 14.70
C GLU A 309 -23.41 2.53 16.08
N LYS A 310 -23.70 3.33 17.11
CA LYS A 310 -23.93 2.83 18.49
C LYS A 310 -25.37 2.37 18.66
#